data_AF-D8GLT4-F1
#
_entry.id   AF-D8GLT4-F1
#
_cell.length_a   1.000
_cell.length_b   1.000
_cell.length_c   1.000
_cell.angle_alpha   90.00
_cell.angle_beta   90.00
_cell.angle_gamma   90.00
#
_symmetry.space_group_name_H-M   'P 1'
#
loop_
_entity.id
_entity.type
_entity.pdbx_description
1 polymer ?
#
loop_
_entity_poly.entity_id
_entity_poly.type
_entity_poly.pdbx_seq_one_letter_code
_entity_poly.pdbx_strand_id
1 'polypeptide(L)'
;MKKIITIISVLLISVMFLYPLKVYAADSGVTLDGYFDDWIDKPSQKLYYWQGAVHTVKWYSDDKDLYLYIKMATVGGQQLNNYTITYSDNNGIQGNLTIQVDRPSKGRISIYNYSMDYRPFSTDGYVVRGSNSDGKTSDQGEFRIPLTIFQKDSKDQMITLNLGFPNLGNQGVAFQVGSTYPYMGVSIGILIVASGFFIYRRKRKIE
;
A
#
# COMPACT_ATOMS: atom_id res chain seq x y z
N MET A 1 46.07 -14.90 -17.27
CA MET A 1 44.96 -15.10 -16.30
C MET A 1 44.34 -13.81 -15.77
N LYS A 2 45.11 -12.85 -15.19
CA LYS A 2 44.53 -11.61 -14.62
C LYS A 2 43.67 -10.81 -15.62
N LYS A 3 44.14 -10.60 -16.86
CA LYS A 3 43.39 -9.89 -17.92
C LYS A 3 42.05 -10.54 -18.31
N ILE A 4 42.00 -11.87 -18.38
CA ILE A 4 40.78 -12.63 -18.71
C ILE A 4 39.73 -12.49 -17.60
N ILE A 5 40.17 -12.54 -16.34
CA ILE A 5 39.28 -12.34 -15.19
C ILE A 5 38.71 -10.91 -15.18
N THR A 6 39.54 -9.90 -15.45
CA THR A 6 39.08 -8.50 -15.52
C THR A 6 38.04 -8.30 -16.61
N ILE A 7 38.25 -8.87 -17.80
CA ILE A 7 37.30 -8.76 -18.93
C ILE A 7 35.96 -9.42 -18.56
N ILE A 8 35.99 -10.62 -17.98
CA ILE A 8 34.77 -11.33 -17.56
C ILE A 8 34.03 -10.54 -16.48
N SER A 9 34.73 -9.95 -15.51
CA SER A 9 34.10 -9.13 -14.47
C SER A 9 33.43 -7.87 -15.04
N VAL A 10 34.06 -7.18 -15.97
CA VAL A 10 33.46 -6.00 -16.63
C VAL A 10 32.24 -6.40 -17.45
N LEU A 11 32.31 -7.53 -18.16
CA LEU A 11 31.19 -8.03 -18.97
C LEU A 11 29.99 -8.41 -18.09
N LEU A 12 30.23 -9.06 -16.94
CA LEU A 12 29.19 -9.41 -15.96
C LEU A 12 28.52 -8.16 -15.38
N ILE A 13 29.32 -7.15 -15.01
CA ILE A 13 28.80 -5.87 -14.52
C ILE A 13 27.97 -5.17 -15.61
N SER A 14 28.45 -5.13 -16.86
CA SER A 14 27.70 -4.56 -17.98
C SER A 14 26.39 -5.29 -18.25
N VAL A 15 26.36 -6.62 -18.20
CA VAL A 15 25.12 -7.40 -18.37
C VAL A 15 24.11 -7.09 -17.25
N MET A 16 24.59 -6.88 -16.01
CA MET A 16 23.71 -6.48 -14.88
C MET A 16 23.14 -5.07 -15.02
N PHE A 17 23.86 -4.14 -15.67
CA PHE A 17 23.33 -2.80 -16.00
C PHE A 17 22.37 -2.81 -17.20
N LEU A 18 22.55 -3.74 -18.14
CA LEU A 18 21.72 -3.85 -19.34
C LEU A 18 20.41 -4.61 -19.11
N TYR A 19 20.32 -5.39 -18.03
CA TYR A 19 19.12 -6.16 -17.66
C TYR A 19 18.76 -5.92 -16.19
N PRO A 20 18.07 -4.81 -15.84
CA PRO A 20 17.60 -4.61 -14.48
C PRO A 20 16.68 -5.77 -14.09
N LEU A 21 17.07 -6.53 -13.07
CA LEU A 21 16.22 -7.54 -12.46
C LEU A 21 15.00 -6.83 -11.87
N LYS A 22 13.80 -7.20 -12.32
CA LYS A 22 12.57 -6.72 -11.72
C LYS A 22 12.46 -7.32 -10.32
N VAL A 23 12.62 -6.49 -9.29
CA VAL A 23 12.30 -6.84 -7.91
C VAL A 23 10.88 -6.37 -7.66
N TYR A 24 9.96 -7.31 -7.48
CA TYR A 24 8.59 -7.02 -7.11
C TYR A 24 8.52 -6.62 -5.63
N ALA A 25 7.52 -5.83 -5.27
CA ALA A 25 7.19 -5.62 -3.86
C ALA A 25 6.95 -6.98 -3.18
N ALA A 26 7.26 -7.08 -1.89
CA ALA A 26 6.85 -8.24 -1.11
C ALA A 26 5.32 -8.39 -1.18
N ASP A 27 4.85 -9.63 -1.16
CA ASP A 27 3.42 -9.93 -1.07
C ASP A 27 2.77 -9.09 0.04
N SER A 28 1.58 -8.55 -0.23
CA SER A 28 0.92 -7.63 0.72
C SER A 28 0.67 -8.30 2.06
N GLY A 29 0.51 -9.63 2.05
CA GLY A 29 0.11 -10.43 3.19
C GLY A 29 -1.31 -10.08 3.66
N VAL A 30 -2.08 -9.36 2.85
CA VAL A 30 -3.45 -8.93 3.13
C VAL A 30 -4.42 -9.76 2.30
N THR A 31 -5.38 -10.41 2.97
CA THR A 31 -6.44 -11.19 2.34
C THR A 31 -7.78 -10.53 2.64
N LEU A 32 -8.51 -10.16 1.58
CA LEU A 32 -9.83 -9.53 1.73
C LEU A 32 -10.91 -10.61 1.94
N ASP A 33 -11.16 -10.99 3.19
CA ASP A 33 -12.07 -12.06 3.59
C ASP A 33 -13.01 -11.72 4.78
N GLY A 34 -12.83 -10.57 5.41
CA GLY A 34 -13.61 -10.08 6.54
C GLY A 34 -13.21 -10.64 7.90
N TYR A 35 -12.10 -11.37 8.03
CA TYR A 35 -11.56 -11.83 9.33
C TYR A 35 -10.60 -10.80 9.97
N PHE A 36 -9.93 -9.99 9.16
CA PHE A 36 -9.11 -8.84 9.54
C PHE A 36 -7.88 -9.13 10.45
N ASP A 37 -7.48 -10.38 10.61
CA ASP A 37 -6.37 -10.80 11.48
C ASP A 37 -4.99 -10.42 10.89
N ASP A 38 -4.90 -10.40 9.57
CA ASP A 38 -3.80 -9.92 8.73
C ASP A 38 -3.47 -8.42 8.88
N TRP A 39 -4.36 -7.63 9.47
CA TRP A 39 -4.13 -6.19 9.69
C TRP A 39 -3.36 -5.86 10.96
N ILE A 40 -3.07 -6.82 11.83
CA ILE A 40 -2.59 -6.54 13.21
C ILE A 40 -1.31 -5.70 13.25
N ASP A 41 -0.36 -5.95 12.35
CA ASP A 41 0.97 -5.35 12.26
C ASP A 41 1.06 -4.19 11.25
N LYS A 42 -0.02 -3.90 10.53
CA LYS A 42 -0.03 -2.85 9.49
C LYS A 42 -0.08 -1.45 10.10
N PRO A 43 0.52 -0.44 9.43
CA PRO A 43 0.45 0.96 9.83
C PRO A 43 -0.99 1.40 10.16
N SER A 44 -1.15 2.23 11.18
CA SER A 44 -2.46 2.64 11.67
C SER A 44 -2.52 4.11 12.06
N GLN A 45 -3.68 4.73 11.85
CA GLN A 45 -3.99 6.10 12.22
C GLN A 45 -5.38 6.15 12.84
N LYS A 46 -5.52 6.93 13.91
CA LYS A 46 -6.83 7.27 14.48
C LYS A 46 -7.38 8.52 13.83
N LEU A 47 -8.65 8.45 13.43
CA LEU A 47 -9.42 9.60 12.94
C LEU A 47 -10.45 9.98 14.00
N TYR A 48 -10.53 11.26 14.30
CA TYR A 48 -11.37 11.76 15.39
C TYR A 48 -12.51 12.57 14.79
N TYR A 49 -13.73 12.09 15.00
CA TYR A 49 -14.96 12.71 14.51
C TYR A 49 -15.87 13.07 15.66
N TRP A 50 -16.27 14.35 15.74
CA TRP A 50 -17.18 14.88 16.77
C TRP A 50 -16.86 14.38 18.21
N GLN A 51 -17.83 14.39 19.13
CA GLN A 51 -17.62 14.20 20.57
C GLN A 51 -17.33 12.72 20.91
N GLY A 52 -16.10 12.29 20.64
CA GLY A 52 -15.56 11.01 21.11
C GLY A 52 -15.66 9.85 20.12
N ALA A 53 -16.11 10.05 18.88
CA ALA A 53 -16.02 8.99 17.88
C ALA A 53 -14.58 8.89 17.36
N VAL A 54 -13.97 7.72 17.61
CA VAL A 54 -12.60 7.42 17.18
C VAL A 54 -12.64 6.26 16.21
N HIS A 55 -12.32 6.54 14.97
CA HIS A 55 -12.19 5.55 13.91
C HIS A 55 -10.73 5.13 13.79
N THR A 56 -10.49 3.93 13.29
CA THR A 56 -9.13 3.47 12.97
C THR A 56 -9.03 3.20 11.49
N VAL A 57 -8.04 3.80 10.84
CA VAL A 57 -7.64 3.45 9.47
C VAL A 57 -6.31 2.72 9.53
N LYS A 58 -6.19 1.66 8.74
CA LYS A 58 -4.92 0.99 8.44
C LYS A 58 -4.74 0.92 6.93
N TRP A 59 -3.49 0.86 6.50
CA TRP A 59 -3.16 0.82 5.09
C TRP A 59 -1.91 -0.02 4.83
N TYR A 60 -1.87 -0.62 3.65
CA TYR A 60 -0.69 -1.29 3.11
C TYR A 60 -0.78 -1.31 1.58
N SER A 61 0.33 -1.42 0.88
CA SER A 61 0.32 -1.47 -0.59
C SER A 61 1.34 -2.47 -1.11
N ASP A 62 1.01 -3.12 -2.22
CA ASP A 62 1.95 -3.89 -3.03
C ASP A 62 2.26 -3.16 -4.36
N ASP A 63 2.63 -3.90 -5.40
CA ASP A 63 2.95 -3.37 -6.72
C ASP A 63 1.71 -2.95 -7.54
N LYS A 64 0.51 -3.37 -7.14
CA LYS A 64 -0.72 -3.20 -7.93
C LYS A 64 -1.79 -2.43 -7.18
N ASP A 65 -1.95 -2.70 -5.91
CA ASP A 65 -3.12 -2.34 -5.12
C ASP A 65 -2.70 -1.63 -3.82
N LEU A 66 -3.48 -0.60 -3.47
CA LEU A 66 -3.53 -0.05 -2.13
C LEU A 66 -4.65 -0.78 -1.37
N TYR A 67 -4.31 -1.41 -0.26
CA TYR A 67 -5.24 -2.02 0.66
C TYR A 67 -5.55 -1.04 1.78
N LEU A 68 -6.83 -0.89 2.10
CA LEU A 68 -7.30 -0.10 3.22
C LEU A 68 -8.17 -0.93 4.14
N TYR A 69 -8.05 -0.64 5.43
CA TYR A 69 -8.91 -1.14 6.47
C TYR A 69 -9.46 0.03 7.27
N ILE A 70 -10.74 -0.02 7.58
CA ILE A 70 -11.44 1.00 8.37
C ILE A 70 -12.27 0.31 9.45
N LYS A 71 -11.98 0.62 10.71
CA LYS A 71 -12.82 0.30 11.86
C LYS A 71 -13.58 1.53 12.30
N MET A 72 -14.90 1.44 12.25
CA MET A 72 -15.79 2.52 12.69
C MET A 72 -15.82 2.62 14.21
N ALA A 73 -16.07 3.83 14.71
CA ALA A 73 -16.28 4.05 16.13
C ALA A 73 -17.50 3.28 16.62
N THR A 74 -17.41 2.72 17.83
CA THR A 74 -18.51 1.96 18.44
C THR A 74 -19.63 2.86 18.96
N VAL A 75 -19.28 4.08 19.39
CA VAL A 75 -20.24 5.07 19.91
C VAL A 75 -21.28 5.43 18.86
N GLY A 76 -22.56 5.27 19.22
CA GLY A 76 -23.66 5.73 18.38
C GLY A 76 -24.04 4.78 17.24
N GLY A 77 -23.32 3.68 17.04
CA GLY A 77 -23.63 2.66 16.03
C GLY A 77 -23.32 3.09 14.61
N GLN A 78 -22.03 3.27 14.30
CA GLN A 78 -21.59 3.89 13.05
C GLN A 78 -21.34 2.88 11.92
N GLN A 79 -21.77 3.23 10.72
CA GLN A 79 -21.75 2.36 9.55
C GLN A 79 -20.82 2.89 8.47
N LEU A 80 -20.20 2.00 7.72
CA LEU A 80 -19.30 2.35 6.62
C LEU A 80 -20.09 2.29 5.31
N ASN A 81 -20.68 3.41 4.85
CA ASN A 81 -21.38 3.45 3.56
C ASN A 81 -21.50 4.87 3.00
N ASN A 82 -21.35 5.01 1.68
CA ASN A 82 -21.37 6.28 0.95
C ASN A 82 -20.38 7.32 1.49
N TYR A 83 -19.19 6.86 1.88
CA TYR A 83 -18.14 7.73 2.41
C TYR A 83 -17.13 8.09 1.35
N THR A 84 -16.64 9.32 1.43
CA THR A 84 -15.65 9.86 0.51
C THR A 84 -14.24 9.63 1.06
N ILE A 85 -13.35 9.16 0.19
CA ILE A 85 -11.91 9.23 0.38
C ILE A 85 -11.39 10.28 -0.58
N THR A 86 -10.77 11.35 -0.07
CA THR A 86 -10.05 12.29 -0.91
C THR A 86 -8.61 11.80 -1.06
N TYR A 87 -8.02 12.01 -2.22
CA TYR A 87 -6.61 11.69 -2.43
C TYR A 87 -5.87 12.80 -3.16
N SER A 88 -4.59 12.94 -2.86
CA SER A 88 -3.65 13.78 -3.61
C SER A 88 -2.25 13.18 -3.58
N ASP A 89 -1.46 13.42 -4.61
CA ASP A 89 -0.05 13.02 -4.65
C ASP A 89 0.90 14.21 -4.79
N ASN A 90 2.20 13.93 -4.68
CA ASN A 90 3.27 14.91 -4.85
C ASN A 90 3.50 15.36 -6.32
N ASN A 91 2.80 14.76 -7.28
CA ASN A 91 2.82 15.14 -8.70
C ASN A 91 1.63 16.05 -9.06
N GLY A 92 0.77 16.39 -8.10
CA GLY A 92 -0.39 17.26 -8.28
C GLY A 92 -1.65 16.55 -8.78
N ILE A 93 -1.65 15.21 -8.83
CA ILE A 93 -2.86 14.43 -9.07
C ILE A 93 -3.72 14.50 -7.82
N GLN A 94 -5.01 14.76 -7.99
CA GLN A 94 -5.98 14.78 -6.91
C GLN A 94 -7.34 14.24 -7.38
N GLY A 95 -8.11 13.69 -6.45
CA GLY A 95 -9.44 13.19 -6.76
C GLY A 95 -10.18 12.71 -5.53
N ASN A 96 -11.37 12.16 -5.76
CA ASN A 96 -12.27 11.68 -4.73
C ASN A 96 -12.81 10.31 -5.13
N LEU A 97 -12.86 9.41 -4.16
CA LEU A 97 -13.42 8.07 -4.28
C LEU A 97 -14.60 7.92 -3.34
N THR A 98 -15.56 7.08 -3.69
CA THR A 98 -16.71 6.76 -2.85
C THR A 98 -16.69 5.28 -2.47
N ILE A 99 -16.78 5.01 -1.17
CA ILE A 99 -16.98 3.68 -0.59
C ILE A 99 -18.47 3.38 -0.60
N GLN A 100 -18.87 2.28 -1.23
CA GLN A 100 -20.25 1.81 -1.24
C GLN A 100 -20.33 0.38 -0.74
N VAL A 101 -21.24 0.13 0.20
CA VAL A 101 -21.50 -1.20 0.75
C VAL A 101 -22.79 -1.77 0.16
N ASP A 102 -22.70 -2.98 -0.35
CA ASP A 102 -23.88 -3.78 -0.68
C ASP A 102 -24.59 -4.14 0.64
N ARG A 103 -25.76 -3.52 0.87
CA ARG A 103 -26.62 -3.58 2.08
C ARG A 103 -26.50 -4.88 2.93
N PRO A 104 -26.65 -4.81 4.27
CA PRO A 104 -26.00 -3.89 5.19
C PRO A 104 -25.42 -4.59 6.45
N SER A 105 -25.10 -5.89 6.45
CA SER A 105 -24.62 -6.57 7.68
C SER A 105 -23.35 -7.39 7.48
N LYS A 106 -23.24 -8.02 6.32
CA LYS A 106 -22.03 -8.57 5.72
C LYS A 106 -22.18 -8.36 4.22
N GLY A 107 -21.21 -7.73 3.60
CA GLY A 107 -21.37 -7.29 2.22
C GLY A 107 -20.05 -7.05 1.53
N ARG A 108 -20.16 -6.87 0.22
CA ARG A 108 -19.03 -6.42 -0.58
C ARG A 108 -18.90 -4.90 -0.49
N ILE A 109 -17.66 -4.44 -0.44
CA ILE A 109 -17.33 -3.03 -0.62
C ILE A 109 -16.96 -2.83 -2.08
N SER A 110 -17.59 -1.84 -2.69
CA SER A 110 -17.23 -1.34 -4.02
C SER A 110 -16.71 0.09 -3.91
N ILE A 111 -15.67 0.38 -4.70
CA ILE A 111 -15.03 1.69 -4.79
C ILE A 111 -15.37 2.32 -6.13
N TYR A 112 -15.94 3.51 -6.08
CA TYR A 112 -16.33 4.30 -7.24
C TYR A 112 -15.53 5.60 -7.32
N ASN A 113 -15.50 6.21 -8.49
CA ASN A 113 -15.22 7.63 -8.60
C ASN A 113 -16.35 8.42 -7.91
N TYR A 114 -16.03 9.53 -7.25
CA TYR A 114 -17.01 10.36 -6.53
C TYR A 114 -18.21 10.79 -7.37
N SER A 115 -18.03 10.98 -8.68
CA SER A 115 -19.12 11.27 -9.62
C SER A 115 -20.11 10.10 -9.83
N MET A 116 -19.96 8.99 -9.10
CA MET A 116 -20.76 7.76 -9.21
C MET A 116 -20.86 7.28 -10.67
N ASP A 117 -19.71 7.15 -11.33
CA ASP A 117 -19.64 6.40 -12.59
C ASP A 117 -20.27 5.03 -12.37
N TYR A 118 -21.08 4.55 -13.33
CA TYR A 118 -21.77 3.26 -13.20
C TYR A 118 -20.82 2.04 -13.08
N ARG A 119 -19.51 2.24 -13.28
CA ARG A 119 -18.50 1.19 -13.21
C ARG A 119 -17.61 1.38 -11.98
N PRO A 120 -17.60 0.42 -11.04
CA PRO A 120 -16.69 0.46 -9.91
C PRO A 120 -15.24 0.25 -10.37
N PHE A 121 -14.31 0.94 -9.70
CA PHE A 121 -12.87 0.72 -9.83
C PHE A 121 -12.43 -0.59 -9.18
N SER A 122 -13.10 -0.97 -8.09
CA SER A 122 -12.90 -2.23 -7.38
C SER A 122 -14.23 -2.65 -6.78
N THR A 123 -14.54 -3.94 -6.85
CA THR A 123 -15.66 -4.57 -6.12
C THR A 123 -15.14 -5.57 -5.09
N ASP A 124 -13.83 -5.49 -4.81
CA ASP A 124 -13.13 -6.44 -3.98
C ASP A 124 -12.84 -5.81 -2.63
N GLY A 125 -13.78 -6.04 -1.73
CA GLY A 125 -13.70 -5.68 -0.34
C GLY A 125 -14.81 -6.36 0.44
N TYR A 126 -14.66 -6.33 1.76
CA TYR A 126 -15.56 -6.95 2.71
C TYR A 126 -15.89 -5.98 3.83
N VAL A 127 -17.14 -6.00 4.28
CA VAL A 127 -17.58 -5.33 5.50
C VAL A 127 -18.25 -6.33 6.42
N VAL A 128 -17.95 -6.22 7.71
CA VAL A 128 -18.58 -7.01 8.78
C VAL A 128 -19.11 -6.05 9.84
N ARG A 129 -20.35 -6.31 10.28
CA ARG A 129 -21.01 -5.56 11.34
C ARG A 129 -20.88 -6.28 12.68
N GLY A 130 -20.26 -5.62 13.66
CA GLY A 130 -20.14 -6.10 15.04
C GLY A 130 -21.18 -5.49 15.95
N SER A 131 -21.53 -6.19 17.03
CA SER A 131 -22.38 -5.66 18.11
C SER A 131 -21.54 -4.92 19.15
N ASN A 132 -22.10 -3.83 19.68
CA ASN A 132 -21.45 -2.95 20.66
C ASN A 132 -22.09 -3.12 22.04
N SER A 133 -21.38 -2.69 23.08
CA SER A 133 -21.86 -2.78 24.48
C SER A 133 -23.06 -1.89 24.78
N ASP A 134 -23.31 -0.86 23.97
CA ASP A 134 -24.47 0.04 24.05
C ASP A 134 -25.70 -0.51 23.32
N GLY A 135 -25.68 -1.77 22.87
CA GLY A 135 -26.75 -2.40 22.12
C GLY A 135 -26.84 -1.97 20.65
N LYS A 136 -25.89 -1.15 20.16
CA LYS A 136 -25.81 -0.74 18.76
C LYS A 136 -24.82 -1.62 17.98
N THR A 137 -24.55 -1.26 16.73
CA THR A 137 -23.63 -1.98 15.86
C THR A 137 -22.65 -1.05 15.16
N SER A 138 -21.40 -1.46 14.98
CA SER A 138 -20.43 -0.71 14.18
C SER A 138 -19.75 -1.58 13.13
N ASP A 139 -19.40 -0.95 12.01
CA ASP A 139 -18.79 -1.65 10.88
C ASP A 139 -17.26 -1.69 10.97
N GLN A 140 -16.71 -2.78 10.47
CA GLN A 140 -15.29 -2.97 10.17
C GLN A 140 -15.21 -3.41 8.72
N GLY A 141 -14.37 -2.76 7.92
CA GLY A 141 -14.29 -3.04 6.50
C GLY A 141 -12.87 -2.99 5.98
N GLU A 142 -12.64 -3.74 4.91
CA GLU A 142 -11.39 -3.82 4.18
C GLU A 142 -11.67 -3.87 2.68
N PHE A 143 -10.80 -3.27 1.89
CA PHE A 143 -10.96 -3.21 0.45
C PHE A 143 -9.64 -2.81 -0.21
N ARG A 144 -9.54 -3.08 -1.51
CA ARG A 144 -8.42 -2.61 -2.33
C ARG A 144 -8.82 -1.55 -3.33
N ILE A 145 -7.87 -0.67 -3.62
CA ILE A 145 -7.93 0.37 -4.64
C ILE A 145 -6.73 0.18 -5.58
N PRO A 146 -6.95 -0.06 -6.88
CA PRO A 146 -5.86 -0.15 -7.85
C PRO A 146 -4.97 1.10 -7.86
N LEU A 147 -3.66 0.93 -7.74
CA LEU A 147 -2.69 2.03 -7.76
C LEU A 147 -2.69 2.81 -9.07
N THR A 148 -3.16 2.19 -10.16
CA THR A 148 -3.34 2.83 -11.47
C THR A 148 -4.28 4.05 -11.44
N ILE A 149 -5.13 4.14 -10.42
CA ILE A 149 -6.02 5.29 -10.19
C ILE A 149 -5.21 6.52 -9.72
N PHE A 150 -4.16 6.28 -8.92
CA PHE A 150 -3.29 7.32 -8.40
C PHE A 150 -2.14 7.65 -9.37
N GLN A 151 -1.68 6.66 -10.14
CA GLN A 151 -0.45 6.74 -10.94
C GLN A 151 -0.70 6.83 -12.45
N LYS A 152 -1.74 7.56 -12.87
CA LYS A 152 -2.18 7.57 -14.28
C LYS A 152 -1.04 7.90 -15.25
N ASP A 153 -0.14 8.80 -14.86
CA ASP A 153 1.01 9.26 -15.65
C ASP A 153 2.38 8.83 -15.08
N SER A 154 2.41 8.01 -14.02
CA SER A 154 3.64 7.68 -13.26
C SER A 154 3.72 6.21 -12.86
N LYS A 155 3.33 5.30 -13.77
CA LYS A 155 3.16 3.86 -13.53
C LYS A 155 4.38 3.10 -12.96
N ASP A 156 5.55 3.72 -12.90
CA ASP A 156 6.80 3.10 -12.42
C ASP A 156 7.55 3.94 -11.39
N GLN A 157 6.91 4.95 -10.79
CA GLN A 157 7.54 5.82 -9.80
C GLN A 157 6.93 5.65 -8.41
N MET A 158 7.76 5.75 -7.38
CA MET A 158 7.28 5.96 -6.03
C MET A 158 6.70 7.37 -5.91
N ILE A 159 5.47 7.46 -5.42
CA ILE A 159 4.78 8.71 -5.14
C ILE A 159 4.47 8.80 -3.65
N THR A 160 4.36 10.01 -3.12
CA THR A 160 3.80 10.24 -1.79
C THR A 160 2.30 10.48 -1.95
N LEU A 161 1.50 9.51 -1.51
CA LEU A 161 0.05 9.56 -1.54
C LEU A 161 -0.47 10.09 -0.20
N ASN A 162 -1.33 11.10 -0.28
CA ASN A 162 -2.07 11.65 0.85
C ASN A 162 -3.54 11.27 0.70
N LEU A 163 -4.10 10.65 1.74
CA LEU A 163 -5.51 10.31 1.80
C LEU A 163 -6.20 11.12 2.89
N GLY A 164 -7.37 11.67 2.59
CA GLY A 164 -8.27 12.30 3.54
C GLY A 164 -9.58 11.53 3.67
N PHE A 165 -10.16 11.56 4.86
CA PHE A 165 -11.42 10.87 5.18
C PHE A 165 -12.43 11.86 5.77
N PRO A 166 -12.95 12.81 4.97
CA PRO A 166 -13.73 13.94 5.47
C PRO A 166 -14.98 13.53 6.27
N ASN A 167 -15.55 12.36 6.01
CA ASN A 167 -16.69 11.83 6.77
C ASN A 167 -16.31 11.24 8.14
N LEU A 168 -15.03 11.01 8.40
CA LEU A 168 -14.49 10.33 9.59
C LEU A 168 -13.59 11.23 10.44
N GLY A 169 -13.36 12.47 10.03
CA GLY A 169 -12.49 13.44 10.70
C GLY A 169 -11.69 14.28 9.72
N ASN A 170 -10.98 15.28 10.24
CA ASN A 170 -10.12 16.15 9.44
C ASN A 170 -8.69 15.61 9.30
N GLN A 171 -8.37 14.49 9.96
CA GLN A 171 -7.07 13.85 9.85
C GLN A 171 -6.97 13.08 8.54
N GLY A 172 -5.77 13.08 7.96
CA GLY A 172 -5.40 12.27 6.81
C GLY A 172 -4.22 11.38 7.13
N VAL A 173 -3.84 10.57 6.14
CA VAL A 173 -2.63 9.74 6.17
C VAL A 173 -1.77 10.06 4.96
N ALA A 174 -0.46 10.10 5.15
CA ALA A 174 0.52 10.33 4.10
C ALA A 174 1.53 9.19 4.11
N PHE A 175 1.73 8.55 2.96
CA PHE A 175 2.64 7.40 2.84
C PHE A 175 3.14 7.25 1.41
N GLN A 176 4.20 6.48 1.23
CA GLN A 176 4.77 6.23 -0.09
C GLN A 176 4.17 4.96 -0.71
N VAL A 177 3.80 5.03 -1.99
CA VAL A 177 3.29 3.90 -2.79
C VAL A 177 3.93 3.89 -4.17
N GLY A 178 3.85 2.74 -4.84
CA GLY A 178 4.37 2.56 -6.18
C GLY A 178 5.58 1.65 -6.24
N SER A 179 6.05 1.40 -7.47
CA SER A 179 7.04 0.38 -7.69
C SER A 179 8.37 0.72 -7.02
N THR A 180 8.84 -0.20 -6.18
CA THR A 180 10.10 -0.08 -5.46
C THR A 180 11.31 -0.50 -6.30
N TYR A 181 11.29 -0.24 -7.60
CA TYR A 181 12.48 -0.35 -8.46
C TYR A 181 13.77 0.31 -7.87
N PRO A 182 13.73 1.31 -6.95
CA PRO A 182 14.94 1.86 -6.32
C PRO A 182 15.69 0.94 -5.34
N TYR A 183 15.20 -0.25 -4.98
CA TYR A 183 15.97 -1.20 -4.16
C TYR A 183 17.25 -1.74 -4.85
N MET A 184 17.49 -1.39 -6.13
CA MET A 184 18.80 -1.50 -6.80
C MET A 184 19.98 -1.05 -5.91
N GLY A 185 19.80 -0.04 -5.05
CA GLY A 185 20.85 0.43 -4.15
C GLY A 185 21.35 -0.61 -3.14
N VAL A 186 20.44 -1.43 -2.59
CA VAL A 186 20.79 -2.50 -1.63
C VAL A 186 21.48 -3.66 -2.34
N SER A 187 20.97 -4.03 -3.53
CA SER A 187 21.56 -5.07 -4.38
C SER A 187 22.99 -4.72 -4.83
N ILE A 188 23.20 -3.47 -5.24
CA ILE A 188 24.53 -2.94 -5.60
C ILE A 188 25.45 -2.90 -4.37
N GLY A 189 24.94 -2.51 -3.21
CA GLY A 189 25.69 -2.51 -1.94
C GLY A 189 26.22 -3.90 -1.57
N ILE A 190 25.38 -4.94 -1.65
CA ILE A 190 25.76 -6.33 -1.36
C ILE A 190 26.83 -6.82 -2.35
N LEU A 191 26.72 -6.48 -3.63
CA LEU A 191 27.69 -6.86 -4.66
C LEU A 191 29.05 -6.20 -4.45
N ILE A 192 29.09 -4.91 -4.06
CA ILE A 192 30.34 -4.21 -3.76
C ILE A 192 31.05 -4.84 -2.56
N VAL A 193 30.30 -5.16 -1.49
CA VAL A 193 30.85 -5.79 -0.29
C VAL A 193 31.39 -7.20 -0.59
N ALA A 194 30.64 -8.01 -1.35
CA ALA A 194 31.07 -9.36 -1.74
C ALA A 194 32.33 -9.32 -2.63
N SER A 195 32.38 -8.38 -3.58
CA SER A 195 33.54 -8.17 -4.47
C SER A 195 34.78 -7.75 -3.69
N GLY A 196 34.63 -6.79 -2.77
CA GLY A 196 35.70 -6.34 -1.88
C GLY A 196 36.25 -7.46 -1.01
N PHE A 197 35.37 -8.26 -0.41
CA PHE A 197 35.75 -9.42 0.41
C PHE A 197 36.53 -10.48 -0.38
N PHE A 198 36.12 -10.76 -1.62
CA PHE A 198 36.79 -11.74 -2.47
C PHE A 198 38.20 -11.28 -2.89
N ILE A 199 38.36 -10.00 -3.23
CA ILE A 199 39.67 -9.39 -3.55
C ILE A 199 40.59 -9.41 -2.34
N TYR A 200 40.06 -9.04 -1.16
CA TYR A 200 40.81 -9.07 0.10
C TYR A 200 41.34 -10.47 0.44
N ARG A 201 40.48 -11.50 0.36
CA ARG A 201 40.89 -12.90 0.59
C ARG A 201 41.95 -13.40 -0.40
N ARG A 202 41.90 -12.94 -1.66
CA ARG A 202 42.87 -13.36 -2.68
C ARG A 202 44.25 -12.75 -2.46
N LYS A 203 44.32 -11.52 -1.93
CA LYS A 203 45.60 -10.88 -1.57
C LYS A 203 46.30 -11.57 -0.40
N ARG A 204 45.57 -11.98 0.65
CA ARG A 204 46.14 -12.70 1.81
C ARG A 204 46.63 -14.13 1.54
N LYS A 205 46.32 -14.70 0.37
CA LYS A 205 46.85 -16.02 -0.04
C LYS A 205 48.15 -15.90 -0.87
N ILE A 206 48.57 -14.68 -1.20
CA ILE A 206 49.75 -14.40 -2.03
C ILE A 206 50.90 -13.82 -1.18
N GLU A 207 50.61 -13.40 0.05
CA GLU A 207 51.58 -13.21 1.14
C GLU A 207 51.77 -14.51 1.91
#